data_AF-A0A226MLY3-F1
#
_entry.id   AF-A0A226MLY3-F1
#
_cell.length_a   1.000
_cell.length_b   1.000
_cell.length_c   1.000
_cell.angle_alpha   90.00
_cell.angle_beta   90.00
_cell.angle_gamma   90.00
#
_symmetry.space_group_name_H-M   'P 1'
#
loop_
_entity.id
_entity.type
_entity.pdbx_description
1 polymer ?
#
loop_
_entity_poly.entity_id
_entity_poly.type
_entity_poly.pdbx_seq_one_letter_code
_entity_poly.pdbx_strand_id
1 'polypeptide(L)'
;MAARSVTGREGSGDTDRCDIPYYVSEFVEREVGNDYDSLKKLDSLIEKLSESKKQLEEQVLTVSSEVPKRIQNALKNAEDSKKSLNGLLEEETLLSESISSHLEKAEPWMEDLGVLISQVEEIERHLSYLKWISRIEELSDNIQQYLMTNNVPEAASTLASMAELDIKLQESSCSHLLSFVRSTVKFWHKILKDKLSSDFEEVLTQLRWPFVGPPQSQAFGLAAPANASDVYNNLEMLFCQLLKLQTSDELLTKPKQLPEKYALPPSPPVILPIQIMLNPLQKRFRYHFTGNKPTNVLSKLEFSRALVMLILEKLAADIPFLLYDDTLFCHLVDEVLLFERELYSVHGYLSSLPSCMHILSEESCFQRWLTVEKKFALQKMDSMLSSEAAWVSQYKDISDVDEMKVPDCAETFMTLLLVITDRYKNLPTASRKLQFLGLQKELVDDFRIRLTQVMKEESRDSLGFRYCAILNAVNYIATVLADWADNVFFLQLQQAELEVCAESDAVSQLQLGQLASMESSVFDEMINLLERLKHDMLSRQVYHVFKEVTDAAKLYKKER
;
A
#
# COMPACT_ATOMS: atom_id res chain seq x y z
N MET A 1 -15.81 -11.59 40.18
CA MET A 1 -14.62 -12.43 39.92
C MET A 1 -13.59 -12.07 40.98
N ALA A 2 -12.98 -12.94 41.79
CA ALA A 2 -13.03 -14.37 42.00
C ALA A 2 -12.63 -14.66 43.47
N ALA A 3 -13.01 -15.83 43.95
CA ALA A 3 -12.96 -16.31 45.33
C ALA A 3 -11.55 -16.66 45.87
N ARG A 4 -11.41 -16.80 47.19
CA ARG A 4 -11.26 -18.11 47.88
C ARG A 4 -10.90 -17.99 49.37
N SER A 5 -11.60 -18.78 50.18
CA SER A 5 -11.17 -19.28 51.48
C SER A 5 -10.08 -20.35 51.34
N VAL A 6 -9.18 -20.47 52.32
CA VAL A 6 -8.54 -21.74 52.71
C VAL A 6 -8.20 -21.71 54.19
N THR A 7 -8.67 -22.73 54.90
CA THR A 7 -8.32 -23.14 56.27
C THR A 7 -6.99 -23.93 56.29
N GLY A 8 -6.22 -23.82 57.38
CA GLY A 8 -5.04 -24.65 57.63
C GLY A 8 -4.85 -24.86 59.13
N ARG A 9 -4.62 -26.11 59.51
CA ARG A 9 -4.69 -26.71 60.86
C ARG A 9 -3.27 -27.06 61.33
N GLU A 10 -3.16 -27.48 62.60
CA GLU A 10 -2.02 -28.18 63.25
C GLU A 10 -0.91 -27.24 63.76
N GLY A 11 -0.30 -27.44 64.93
CA GLY A 11 -0.31 -28.55 65.89
C GLY A 11 1.08 -28.62 66.56
N SER A 12 1.14 -29.23 67.76
CA SER A 12 2.35 -29.64 68.50
C SER A 12 3.24 -28.52 69.08
N GLY A 13 3.89 -28.66 70.24
CA GLY A 13 3.99 -29.80 71.14
C GLY A 13 4.63 -29.32 72.45
N ASP A 14 4.18 -29.92 73.54
CA ASP A 14 4.80 -29.82 74.86
C ASP A 14 6.23 -30.41 74.75
N THR A 15 7.26 -29.57 74.91
CA THR A 15 8.67 -30.00 74.92
C THR A 15 9.36 -29.44 76.15
N ASP A 16 10.12 -30.33 76.79
CA ASP A 16 11.19 -30.09 77.74
C ASP A 16 10.83 -29.76 79.19
N ARG A 17 10.52 -30.83 79.93
CA ARG A 17 11.24 -31.08 81.20
C ARG A 17 12.74 -31.06 80.91
N CYS A 18 13.35 -29.89 81.02
CA CYS A 18 14.79 -29.73 80.96
C CYS A 18 15.36 -30.21 82.31
N ASP A 19 15.93 -31.42 82.33
CA ASP A 19 16.67 -31.93 83.48
C ASP A 19 18.01 -31.19 83.60
N ILE A 20 17.94 -29.92 84.02
CA ILE A 20 19.07 -29.04 84.37
C ILE A 20 20.08 -29.75 85.30
N PRO A 21 19.68 -30.60 86.27
CA PRO A 21 20.64 -31.34 87.08
C PRO A 21 21.58 -32.23 86.25
N TYR A 22 21.11 -32.82 85.14
CA TYR A 22 21.89 -33.73 84.32
C TYR A 22 23.02 -33.02 83.57
N TYR A 23 22.72 -31.85 82.98
CA TYR A 23 23.71 -31.03 82.29
C TYR A 23 24.79 -30.48 83.23
N VAL A 24 24.40 -30.10 84.46
CA VAL A 24 25.35 -29.62 85.46
C VAL A 24 26.26 -30.75 85.93
N SER A 25 25.72 -31.96 86.14
CA SER A 25 26.56 -33.12 86.48
C SER A 25 27.52 -33.50 85.36
N GLU A 26 27.05 -33.57 84.11
CA GLU A 26 27.89 -33.92 82.95
C GLU A 26 29.03 -32.91 82.75
N PHE A 27 28.74 -31.62 82.92
CA PHE A 27 29.74 -30.56 82.80
C PHE A 27 30.82 -30.65 83.89
N VAL A 28 30.42 -30.87 85.15
CA VAL A 28 31.35 -31.02 86.28
C VAL A 28 32.20 -32.27 86.12
N GLU A 29 31.61 -33.38 85.68
CA GLU A 29 32.30 -34.66 85.47
C GLU A 29 33.30 -34.58 84.30
N ARG A 30 32.97 -33.82 83.24
CA ARG A 30 33.84 -33.60 82.09
C ARG A 30 35.04 -32.68 82.38
N GLU A 31 34.83 -31.59 83.11
CA GLU A 31 35.87 -30.57 83.31
C GLU A 31 36.75 -30.83 84.54
N VAL A 32 36.20 -31.44 85.59
CA VAL A 32 36.93 -31.68 86.84
C VAL A 32 37.55 -33.08 86.84
N GLY A 33 36.94 -34.09 86.22
CA GLY A 33 37.48 -35.46 86.22
C GLY A 33 37.65 -36.07 87.63
N ASN A 34 38.02 -37.36 87.70
CA ASN A 34 38.06 -38.11 88.96
C ASN A 34 39.43 -38.10 89.68
N ASP A 35 40.32 -37.18 89.33
CA ASP A 35 41.70 -37.18 89.81
C ASP A 35 42.05 -35.91 90.59
N TYR A 36 42.75 -36.07 91.71
CA TYR A 36 42.94 -35.02 92.72
C TYR A 36 43.77 -33.83 92.21
N ASP A 37 44.64 -34.05 91.20
CA ASP A 37 45.39 -32.96 90.56
C ASP A 37 44.51 -32.03 89.70
N SER A 38 43.30 -32.46 89.36
CA SER A 38 42.36 -31.72 88.51
C SER A 38 41.64 -30.59 89.27
N LEU A 39 41.65 -30.63 90.60
CA LEU A 39 41.06 -29.60 91.49
C LEU A 39 41.65 -28.20 91.28
N LYS A 40 42.88 -28.09 90.77
CA LYS A 40 43.47 -26.78 90.45
C LYS A 40 42.79 -26.07 89.29
N LYS A 41 42.13 -26.81 88.38
CA LYS A 41 41.36 -26.21 87.28
C LYS A 41 40.04 -25.59 87.77
N LEU A 42 39.51 -26.10 88.90
CA LEU A 42 38.23 -25.69 89.45
C LEU A 42 38.20 -24.20 89.81
N ASP A 43 39.27 -23.68 90.42
CA ASP A 43 39.34 -22.26 90.80
C ASP A 43 39.24 -21.34 89.59
N SER A 44 39.98 -21.63 88.51
CA SER A 44 39.93 -20.85 87.28
C SER A 44 38.56 -20.91 86.57
N LEU A 45 37.85 -22.02 86.73
CA LEU A 45 36.53 -22.23 86.13
C LEU A 45 35.45 -21.50 86.93
N ILE A 46 35.54 -21.53 88.27
CA ILE A 46 34.68 -20.76 89.17
C ILE A 46 34.83 -19.27 88.91
N GLU A 47 36.06 -18.79 88.72
CA GLU A 47 36.32 -17.37 88.46
C GLU A 47 35.65 -16.92 87.15
N LYS A 48 35.86 -17.67 86.05
CA LYS A 48 35.19 -17.41 84.76
C LYS A 48 33.66 -17.47 84.84
N LEU A 49 33.11 -18.49 85.52
CA LEU A 49 31.67 -18.61 85.70
C LEU A 49 31.10 -17.47 86.56
N SER A 50 31.83 -17.00 87.56
CA SER A 50 31.42 -15.88 88.39
C SER A 50 31.39 -14.56 87.61
N GLU A 51 32.38 -14.36 86.72
CA GLU A 51 32.48 -13.14 85.90
C GLU A 51 31.40 -13.11 84.82
N SER A 52 31.15 -14.24 84.14
CA SER A 52 30.01 -14.36 83.22
C SER A 52 28.67 -14.17 83.94
N LYS A 53 28.50 -14.74 85.14
CA LYS A 53 27.29 -14.53 85.95
C LYS A 53 27.09 -13.06 86.29
N LYS A 54 28.15 -12.36 86.72
CA LYS A 54 28.08 -10.94 87.08
C LYS A 54 27.74 -10.06 85.87
N GLN A 55 28.34 -10.32 84.70
CA GLN A 55 27.99 -9.62 83.47
C GLN A 55 26.54 -9.86 83.02
N LEU A 56 26.06 -11.10 83.12
CA LEU A 56 24.67 -11.44 82.81
C LEU A 56 23.69 -10.77 83.78
N GLU A 57 23.99 -10.74 85.08
CA GLU A 57 23.16 -10.06 86.08
C GLU A 57 23.09 -8.54 85.82
N GLU A 58 24.21 -7.91 85.45
CA GLU A 58 24.26 -6.47 85.16
C GLU A 58 23.51 -6.11 83.85
N GLN A 59 23.61 -6.96 82.83
CA GLN A 59 22.81 -6.82 81.59
C GLN A 59 21.32 -7.04 81.83
N VAL A 60 20.94 -8.02 82.66
CA VAL A 60 19.53 -8.25 82.99
C VAL A 60 18.94 -7.08 83.78
N LEU A 61 19.69 -6.48 84.71
CA LEU A 61 19.21 -5.34 85.51
C LEU A 61 19.03 -4.07 84.68
N THR A 62 19.93 -3.82 83.73
CA THR A 62 19.84 -2.67 82.81
C THR A 62 18.69 -2.85 81.83
N VAL A 63 18.55 -4.04 81.23
CA VAL A 63 17.42 -4.37 80.34
C VAL A 63 16.08 -4.35 81.09
N SER A 64 16.01 -4.87 82.32
CA SER A 64 14.77 -4.89 83.10
C SER A 64 14.29 -3.50 83.54
N SER A 65 15.19 -2.51 83.64
CA SER A 65 14.86 -1.15 84.07
C SER A 65 14.63 -0.19 82.90
N GLU A 66 15.31 -0.37 81.76
CA GLU A 66 15.14 0.49 80.58
C GLU A 66 13.97 0.10 79.69
N VAL A 67 13.71 -1.20 79.48
CA VAL A 67 12.67 -1.66 78.55
C VAL A 67 11.26 -1.20 78.98
N PRO A 68 10.84 -1.31 80.26
CA PRO A 68 9.52 -0.83 80.67
C PRO A 68 9.35 0.70 80.50
N LYS A 69 10.40 1.48 80.76
CA LYS A 69 10.37 2.95 80.60
C LYS A 69 10.29 3.35 79.12
N ARG A 70 11.02 2.65 78.24
CA ARG A 70 10.93 2.87 76.78
C ARG A 70 9.55 2.49 76.26
N ILE A 71 8.98 1.38 76.71
CA ILE A 71 7.61 0.96 76.35
C ILE A 71 6.59 1.99 76.87
N GLN A 72 6.72 2.46 78.10
CA GLN A 72 5.81 3.46 78.67
C GLN A 72 5.90 4.81 77.95
N ASN A 73 7.11 5.25 77.59
CA ASN A 73 7.30 6.46 76.78
C ASN A 73 6.73 6.28 75.36
N ALA A 74 6.93 5.13 74.74
CA ALA A 74 6.35 4.82 73.43
C ALA A 74 4.82 4.77 73.49
N LEU A 75 4.25 4.19 74.55
CA LEU A 75 2.80 4.15 74.78
C LEU A 75 2.23 5.55 74.99
N LYS A 76 2.88 6.37 75.81
CA LYS A 76 2.48 7.77 76.03
C LYS A 76 2.56 8.58 74.75
N ASN A 77 3.64 8.45 73.97
CA ASN A 77 3.77 9.10 72.67
C ASN A 77 2.68 8.65 71.68
N ALA A 78 2.31 7.36 71.69
CA ALA A 78 1.22 6.83 70.88
C ALA A 78 -0.14 7.38 71.33
N GLU A 79 -0.38 7.53 72.64
CA GLU A 79 -1.58 8.18 73.18
C GLU A 79 -1.66 9.67 72.81
N ASP A 80 -0.55 10.39 72.94
CA ASP A 80 -0.46 11.81 72.57
C ASP A 80 -0.67 12.00 71.05
N SER A 81 -0.09 11.12 70.23
CA SER A 81 -0.33 11.11 68.77
C SER A 81 -1.78 10.79 68.43
N LYS A 82 -2.41 9.82 69.11
CA LYS A 82 -3.82 9.51 68.93
C LYS A 82 -4.72 10.70 69.29
N LYS A 83 -4.40 11.42 70.36
CA LYS A 83 -5.14 12.62 70.76
C LYS A 83 -5.00 13.73 69.73
N SER A 84 -3.79 13.96 69.21
CA SER A 84 -3.56 14.93 68.14
C SER A 84 -4.30 14.55 66.85
N LEU A 85 -4.33 13.26 66.49
CA LEU A 85 -5.02 12.77 65.30
C LEU A 85 -6.53 12.92 65.43
N ASN A 86 -7.09 12.65 66.61
CA ASN A 86 -8.51 12.93 66.87
C ASN A 86 -8.82 14.43 66.77
N GLY A 87 -7.94 15.31 67.25
CA GLY A 87 -8.11 16.76 67.11
C GLY A 87 -8.11 17.20 65.64
N LEU A 88 -7.18 16.67 64.83
CA LEU A 88 -7.16 16.92 63.38
C LEU A 88 -8.40 16.38 62.67
N LEU A 89 -8.92 15.22 63.10
CA LEU A 89 -10.14 14.66 62.54
C LEU A 89 -11.37 15.54 62.85
N GLU A 90 -11.45 16.08 64.08
CA GLU A 90 -12.49 17.05 64.44
C GLU A 90 -12.38 18.33 63.61
N GLU A 91 -11.17 18.88 63.44
CA GLU A 91 -10.94 20.04 62.57
C GLU A 91 -11.30 19.77 61.10
N GLU A 92 -10.97 18.58 60.58
CA GLU A 92 -11.36 18.13 59.24
C GLU A 92 -12.88 18.08 59.09
N THR A 93 -13.59 17.52 60.07
CA THR A 93 -15.06 17.44 60.03
C THR A 93 -15.70 18.84 60.02
N LEU A 94 -15.23 19.75 60.87
CA LEU A 94 -15.73 21.13 60.92
C LEU A 94 -15.44 21.89 59.62
N LEU A 95 -14.26 21.69 59.05
CA LEU A 95 -13.91 22.30 57.76
C LEU A 95 -14.78 21.75 56.63
N SER A 96 -15.02 20.44 56.61
CA SER A 96 -15.89 19.78 55.62
C SER A 96 -17.34 20.28 55.71
N GLU A 97 -17.88 20.42 56.92
CA GLU A 97 -19.21 21.00 57.15
C GLU A 97 -19.27 22.47 56.71
N SER A 98 -18.23 23.26 57.02
CA SER A 98 -18.13 24.65 56.59
C SER A 98 -18.09 24.78 55.06
N ILE A 99 -17.26 23.99 54.38
CA ILE A 99 -17.17 23.94 52.92
C ILE A 99 -18.53 23.55 52.32
N SER A 100 -19.17 22.52 52.87
CA SER A 100 -20.48 22.05 52.39
C SER A 100 -21.54 23.15 52.52
N SER A 101 -21.60 23.85 53.65
CA SER A 101 -22.51 24.99 53.82
C SER A 101 -22.22 26.15 52.87
N HIS A 102 -20.95 26.41 52.59
CA HIS A 102 -20.56 27.42 51.61
C HIS A 102 -20.96 27.03 50.18
N LEU A 103 -20.84 25.75 49.82
CA LEU A 103 -21.27 25.23 48.52
C LEU A 103 -22.79 25.31 48.36
N GLU A 104 -23.57 24.91 49.37
CA GLU A 104 -25.05 25.01 49.34
C GLU A 104 -25.52 26.47 49.21
N LYS A 105 -24.82 27.41 49.87
CA LYS A 105 -25.13 28.85 49.72
C LYS A 105 -24.70 29.40 48.36
N ALA A 106 -23.70 28.77 47.73
CA ALA A 106 -23.18 29.23 46.46
C ALA A 106 -23.92 28.66 45.23
N GLU A 107 -24.57 27.51 45.41
CA GLU A 107 -25.32 26.80 44.38
C GLU A 107 -26.36 27.69 43.65
N PRO A 108 -27.22 28.48 44.33
CA PRO A 108 -28.28 29.24 43.64
C PRO A 108 -27.74 30.33 42.72
N TRP A 109 -26.72 31.07 43.16
CA TRP A 109 -26.14 32.12 42.31
C TRP A 109 -25.23 31.54 41.23
N MET A 110 -24.63 30.36 41.45
CA MET A 110 -23.93 29.64 40.39
C MET A 110 -24.89 29.16 39.30
N GLU A 111 -26.08 28.69 39.66
CA GLU A 111 -27.14 28.38 38.69
C GLU A 111 -27.58 29.62 37.91
N ASP A 112 -27.87 30.73 38.60
CA ASP A 112 -28.25 32.00 37.96
C ASP A 112 -27.15 32.53 37.01
N LEU A 113 -25.89 32.48 37.45
CA LEU A 113 -24.74 32.86 36.63
C LEU A 113 -24.59 31.90 35.44
N GLY A 114 -24.80 30.61 35.63
CA GLY A 114 -24.79 29.61 34.57
C GLY A 114 -25.84 29.87 33.49
N VAL A 115 -27.04 30.29 33.89
CA VAL A 115 -28.10 30.72 32.95
C VAL A 115 -27.68 31.96 32.18
N LEU A 116 -27.12 32.97 32.84
CA LEU A 116 -26.65 34.19 32.17
C LEU A 116 -25.49 33.91 31.21
N ILE A 117 -24.53 33.07 31.59
CA ILE A 117 -23.43 32.65 30.71
C ILE A 117 -23.99 31.93 29.47
N SER A 118 -24.95 31.02 29.66
CA SER A 118 -25.61 30.32 28.55
C SER A 118 -26.33 31.29 27.59
N GLN A 119 -26.98 32.32 28.13
CA GLN A 119 -27.62 33.37 27.32
C GLN A 119 -26.60 34.20 26.53
N VAL A 120 -25.46 34.53 27.14
CA VAL A 120 -24.37 35.25 26.47
C VAL A 120 -23.79 34.38 25.33
N GLU A 121 -23.51 33.11 25.59
CA GLU A 121 -23.04 32.16 24.57
C GLU A 121 -24.04 32.03 23.41
N GLU A 122 -25.34 31.99 23.70
CA GLU A 122 -26.39 31.96 22.67
C GLU A 122 -26.38 33.23 21.81
N ILE A 123 -26.27 34.42 22.42
CA ILE A 123 -26.22 35.69 21.69
C ILE A 123 -24.93 35.76 20.84
N GLU A 124 -23.79 35.31 21.37
CA GLU A 124 -22.53 35.27 20.63
C GLU A 124 -22.60 34.35 19.39
N ARG A 125 -23.30 33.21 19.51
CA ARG A 125 -23.57 32.32 18.36
C ARG A 125 -24.43 33.00 17.30
N HIS A 126 -25.53 33.65 17.70
CA HIS A 126 -26.40 34.38 16.77
C HIS A 126 -25.66 35.54 16.08
N LEU A 127 -24.87 36.31 16.84
CA LEU A 127 -24.06 37.40 16.31
C LEU A 127 -23.03 36.88 15.29
N SER A 128 -22.38 35.76 15.60
CA SER A 128 -21.42 35.13 14.68
C SER A 128 -22.08 34.67 13.39
N TYR A 129 -23.28 34.09 13.47
CA TYR A 129 -24.06 33.69 12.29
C TYR A 129 -24.42 34.90 11.41
N LEU A 130 -24.89 36.00 12.01
CA LEU A 130 -25.22 37.23 11.27
C LEU A 130 -23.99 37.88 10.63
N LYS A 131 -22.83 37.87 11.32
CA LYS A 131 -21.56 38.35 10.75
C LYS A 131 -21.18 37.59 9.48
N TRP A 132 -21.39 36.27 9.45
CA TRP A 132 -21.14 35.47 8.25
C TRP A 132 -22.07 35.85 7.09
N ILE A 133 -23.37 36.01 7.35
CA ILE A 133 -24.34 36.47 6.33
C ILE A 133 -23.92 37.81 5.76
N SER A 134 -23.65 38.79 6.63
CA SER A 134 -23.23 40.13 6.21
C SER A 134 -21.97 40.09 5.34
N ARG A 135 -21.00 39.21 5.68
CA ARG A 135 -19.79 39.04 4.89
C ARG A 135 -20.05 38.45 3.50
N ILE A 136 -20.98 37.49 3.39
CA ILE A 136 -21.35 36.87 2.11
C ILE A 136 -22.08 37.88 1.22
N GLU A 137 -22.98 38.67 1.80
CA GLU A 137 -23.69 39.75 1.11
C GLU A 137 -22.72 40.83 0.62
N GLU A 138 -21.78 41.28 1.46
CA GLU A 138 -20.74 42.24 1.09
C GLU A 138 -19.90 41.74 -0.09
N LEU A 139 -19.50 40.46 -0.09
CA LEU A 139 -18.78 39.87 -1.23
C LEU A 139 -19.64 39.80 -2.49
N SER A 140 -20.93 39.50 -2.35
CA SER A 140 -21.89 39.49 -3.46
C SER A 140 -22.05 40.89 -4.08
N ASP A 141 -22.20 41.91 -3.25
CA ASP A 141 -22.32 43.31 -3.69
C ASP A 141 -21.05 43.79 -4.39
N ASN A 142 -19.87 43.42 -3.85
CA ASN A 142 -18.59 43.70 -4.49
C ASN A 142 -18.49 43.05 -5.89
N ILE A 143 -18.89 41.79 -6.04
CA ILE A 143 -18.90 41.11 -7.36
C ILE A 143 -19.82 41.87 -8.32
N GLN A 144 -21.03 42.26 -7.87
CA GLN A 144 -21.96 43.03 -8.68
C GLN A 144 -21.36 44.36 -9.13
N GLN A 145 -20.74 45.12 -8.21
CA GLN A 145 -20.11 46.41 -8.51
C GLN A 145 -18.95 46.27 -9.51
N TYR A 146 -18.10 45.26 -9.35
CA TYR A 146 -17.02 44.98 -10.29
C TYR A 146 -17.56 44.61 -11.69
N LEU A 147 -18.66 43.87 -11.77
CA LEU A 147 -19.31 43.57 -13.04
C LEU A 147 -19.91 44.81 -13.71
N MET A 148 -20.50 45.73 -12.95
CA MET A 148 -21.03 47.00 -13.48
C MET A 148 -19.93 47.93 -14.00
N THR A 149 -18.74 47.88 -13.40
CA THR A 149 -17.56 48.66 -13.83
C THR A 149 -16.70 47.93 -14.87
N ASN A 150 -17.16 46.76 -15.33
CA ASN A 150 -16.45 45.86 -16.25
C ASN A 150 -15.06 45.39 -15.76
N ASN A 151 -14.85 45.41 -14.44
CA ASN A 151 -13.63 44.89 -13.82
C ASN A 151 -13.74 43.39 -13.52
N VAL A 152 -13.73 42.58 -14.58
CA VAL A 152 -13.89 41.13 -14.51
C VAL A 152 -12.80 40.39 -13.71
N PRO A 153 -11.48 40.76 -13.77
CA PRO A 153 -10.47 40.04 -13.00
C PRO A 153 -10.66 40.12 -11.47
N GLU A 154 -11.17 41.26 -10.98
CA GLU A 154 -11.44 41.51 -9.57
C GLU A 154 -12.73 40.82 -9.13
N ALA A 155 -13.74 40.78 -10.01
CA ALA A 155 -14.94 39.97 -9.81
C ALA A 155 -14.59 38.48 -9.66
N ALA A 156 -13.73 37.95 -10.53
CA ALA A 156 -13.24 36.57 -10.47
C ALA A 156 -12.45 36.28 -9.19
N SER A 157 -11.60 37.22 -8.76
CA SER A 157 -10.86 37.10 -7.49
C SER A 157 -11.79 37.09 -6.27
N THR A 158 -12.82 37.93 -6.28
CA THR A 158 -13.79 38.02 -5.19
C THR A 158 -14.65 36.75 -5.11
N LEU A 159 -15.04 36.17 -6.26
CA LEU A 159 -15.70 34.88 -6.32
C LEU A 159 -14.81 33.75 -5.77
N ALA A 160 -13.52 33.75 -6.10
CA ALA A 160 -12.58 32.78 -5.54
C ALA A 160 -12.51 32.86 -4.00
N SER A 161 -12.44 34.08 -3.44
CA SER A 161 -12.52 34.27 -1.98
C SER A 161 -13.86 33.80 -1.39
N MET A 162 -14.98 33.97 -2.10
CA MET A 162 -16.28 33.45 -1.67
C MET A 162 -16.34 31.92 -1.71
N ALA A 163 -15.70 31.29 -2.69
CA ALA A 163 -15.56 29.82 -2.76
C ALA A 163 -14.69 29.27 -1.62
N GLU A 164 -13.60 29.97 -1.25
CA GLU A 164 -12.80 29.62 -0.07
C GLU A 164 -13.60 29.73 1.24
N LEU A 165 -14.52 30.69 1.34
CA LEU A 165 -15.42 30.79 2.49
C LEU A 165 -16.38 29.60 2.56
N ASP A 166 -16.94 29.17 1.42
CA ASP A 166 -17.78 27.96 1.36
C ASP A 166 -17.03 26.72 1.88
N ILE A 167 -15.76 26.57 1.49
CA ILE A 167 -14.88 25.47 1.94
C ILE A 167 -14.66 25.54 3.45
N LYS A 168 -14.29 26.72 3.98
CA LYS A 168 -14.05 26.92 5.42
C LYS A 168 -15.29 26.65 6.27
N LEU A 169 -16.48 26.95 5.74
CA LEU A 169 -17.73 26.74 6.45
C LEU A 169 -18.22 25.29 6.39
N GLN A 170 -17.67 24.41 5.55
CA GLN A 170 -18.14 23.01 5.40
C GLN A 170 -18.15 22.21 6.70
N GLU A 171 -17.25 22.51 7.63
CA GLU A 171 -17.18 21.85 8.94
C GLU A 171 -18.30 22.29 9.90
N SER A 172 -19.05 23.34 9.55
CA SER A 172 -20.11 23.88 10.39
C SER A 172 -21.38 23.02 10.37
N SER A 173 -22.03 22.90 11.51
CA SER A 173 -23.37 22.30 11.62
C SER A 173 -24.49 23.17 11.02
N CYS A 174 -24.19 24.40 10.59
CA CYS A 174 -25.18 25.35 10.07
C CYS A 174 -25.55 25.07 8.60
N SER A 175 -26.46 24.12 8.36
CA SER A 175 -26.89 23.71 7.02
C SER A 175 -27.49 24.84 6.16
N HIS A 176 -28.25 25.77 6.76
CA HIS A 176 -28.87 26.88 6.03
C HIS A 176 -27.85 27.91 5.56
N LEU A 177 -26.85 28.23 6.39
CA LEU A 177 -25.76 29.13 6.01
C LEU A 177 -24.93 28.53 4.87
N LEU A 178 -24.61 27.23 4.99
CA LEU A 178 -23.91 26.49 3.94
C LEU A 178 -24.67 26.49 2.62
N SER A 179 -25.99 26.22 2.66
CA SER A 179 -26.84 26.28 1.47
C SER A 179 -26.88 27.69 0.84
N PHE A 180 -26.93 28.73 1.68
CA PHE A 180 -26.92 30.12 1.23
C PHE A 180 -25.60 30.46 0.53
N VAL A 181 -24.45 30.21 1.15
CA VAL A 181 -23.13 30.46 0.52
C VAL A 181 -23.01 29.70 -0.80
N ARG A 182 -23.31 28.40 -0.79
CA ARG A 182 -23.20 27.56 -1.99
C ARG A 182 -24.10 28.05 -3.12
N SER A 183 -25.31 28.52 -2.80
CA SER A 183 -26.24 29.09 -3.78
C SER A 183 -25.73 30.41 -4.36
N THR A 184 -25.15 31.28 -3.52
CA THR A 184 -24.56 32.55 -3.95
C THR A 184 -23.33 32.34 -4.82
N VAL A 185 -22.43 31.41 -4.44
CA VAL A 185 -21.28 31.00 -5.27
C VAL A 185 -21.77 30.45 -6.61
N LYS A 186 -22.79 29.58 -6.61
CA LYS A 186 -23.37 29.01 -7.84
C LYS A 186 -23.94 30.08 -8.78
N PHE A 187 -24.64 31.06 -8.21
CA PHE A 187 -25.23 32.16 -8.98
C PHE A 187 -24.14 32.98 -9.68
N TRP A 188 -23.14 33.46 -8.95
CA TRP A 188 -22.07 34.30 -9.51
C TRP A 188 -21.14 33.52 -10.44
N HIS A 189 -20.83 32.27 -10.10
CA HIS A 189 -20.03 31.38 -10.94
C HIS A 189 -20.66 31.20 -12.32
N LYS A 190 -21.97 30.98 -12.39
CA LYS A 190 -22.67 30.84 -13.67
C LYS A 190 -22.52 32.09 -14.54
N ILE A 191 -22.77 33.27 -13.97
CA ILE A 191 -22.69 34.54 -14.71
C ILE A 191 -21.28 34.79 -15.23
N LEU A 192 -20.27 34.65 -14.38
CA LEU A 192 -18.87 34.88 -14.75
C LEU A 192 -18.36 33.82 -15.74
N LYS A 193 -18.72 32.54 -15.54
CA LYS A 193 -18.33 31.45 -16.45
C LYS A 193 -18.92 31.65 -17.84
N ASP A 194 -20.21 32.00 -17.95
CA ASP A 194 -20.87 32.21 -19.24
C ASP A 194 -20.21 33.39 -20.00
N LYS A 195 -19.96 34.52 -19.31
CA LYS A 195 -19.28 35.68 -19.90
C LYS A 195 -17.85 35.36 -20.34
N LEU A 196 -17.01 34.86 -19.43
CA LEU A 196 -15.61 34.56 -19.71
C LEU A 196 -15.43 33.46 -20.76
N SER A 197 -16.31 32.46 -20.79
CA SER A 197 -16.25 31.40 -21.81
C SER A 197 -16.59 31.96 -23.19
N SER A 198 -17.60 32.84 -23.29
CA SER A 198 -17.93 33.51 -24.55
C SER A 198 -16.76 34.35 -25.07
N ASP A 199 -16.19 35.21 -24.20
CA ASP A 199 -15.06 36.08 -24.55
C ASP A 199 -13.83 35.24 -24.97
N PHE A 200 -13.59 34.13 -24.27
CA PHE A 200 -12.48 33.22 -24.58
C PHE A 200 -12.69 32.46 -25.89
N GLU A 201 -13.91 31.99 -26.18
CA GLU A 201 -14.25 31.35 -27.47
C GLU A 201 -14.11 32.32 -28.66
N GLU A 202 -14.45 33.59 -28.48
CA GLU A 202 -14.23 34.63 -29.49
C GLU A 202 -12.74 34.83 -29.77
N VAL A 203 -11.90 34.92 -28.74
CA VAL A 203 -10.43 35.03 -28.88
C VAL A 203 -9.84 33.78 -29.56
N LEU A 204 -10.30 32.58 -29.18
CA LEU A 204 -9.87 31.34 -29.83
C LEU A 204 -10.25 31.31 -31.32
N THR A 205 -11.41 31.85 -31.67
CA THR A 205 -11.87 31.98 -33.06
C THR A 205 -10.99 32.95 -33.85
N GLN A 206 -10.58 34.08 -33.25
CA GLN A 206 -9.63 35.02 -33.85
C GLN A 206 -8.26 34.39 -34.09
N LEU A 207 -7.79 33.56 -33.15
CA LEU A 207 -6.56 32.77 -33.25
C LEU A 207 -6.67 31.57 -34.21
N ARG A 208 -7.87 31.32 -34.76
CA ARG A 208 -8.18 30.14 -35.60
C ARG A 208 -7.88 28.81 -34.92
N TRP A 209 -7.96 28.77 -33.59
CA TRP A 209 -7.81 27.55 -32.80
C TRP A 209 -8.96 26.56 -33.13
N PRO A 210 -8.70 25.25 -33.29
CA PRO A 210 -7.46 24.51 -33.01
C PRO A 210 -6.49 24.37 -34.20
N PHE A 211 -6.76 25.00 -35.34
CA PHE A 211 -5.97 24.85 -36.55
C PHE A 211 -4.81 25.86 -36.59
N VAL A 212 -3.85 25.70 -35.68
CA VAL A 212 -2.58 26.46 -35.71
C VAL A 212 -1.61 25.74 -36.65
N GLY A 213 -1.87 25.80 -37.96
CA GLY A 213 -1.03 25.13 -38.96
C GLY A 213 0.30 25.86 -39.24
N PRO A 214 1.37 25.15 -39.66
CA PRO A 214 2.60 25.79 -40.13
C PRO A 214 2.34 26.61 -41.41
N PRO A 215 3.19 27.62 -41.71
CA PRO A 215 2.96 28.58 -42.81
C PRO A 215 2.73 27.96 -44.20
N GLN A 216 3.13 26.70 -44.41
CA GLN A 216 3.06 26.03 -45.70
C GLN A 216 1.67 25.47 -46.07
N SER A 217 0.71 25.43 -45.14
CA SER A 217 -0.70 25.10 -45.45
C SER A 217 -1.54 26.33 -45.79
N GLN A 218 -0.92 27.51 -45.91
CA GLN A 218 -1.60 28.75 -46.29
C GLN A 218 -1.90 28.79 -47.80
N ALA A 219 -2.87 28.00 -48.24
CA ALA A 219 -3.50 28.20 -49.56
C ALA A 219 -4.40 29.47 -49.61
N PHE A 220 -4.42 30.28 -48.55
CA PHE A 220 -5.26 31.46 -48.40
C PHE A 220 -4.52 32.69 -47.88
N GLY A 221 -3.30 32.96 -48.39
CA GLY A 221 -2.59 34.25 -48.32
C GLY A 221 -3.06 35.28 -47.27
N LEU A 222 -2.92 34.96 -45.98
CA LEU A 222 -3.32 35.85 -44.88
C LEU A 222 -2.18 35.85 -43.86
N ALA A 223 -1.50 37.00 -43.77
CA ALA A 223 -0.49 37.28 -42.75
C ALA A 223 -1.03 37.04 -41.33
N ALA A 224 -0.14 36.83 -40.36
CA ALA A 224 -0.50 36.93 -38.95
C ALA A 224 -1.26 38.25 -38.71
N PRO A 225 -2.35 38.26 -37.92
CA PRO A 225 -3.10 39.49 -37.68
C PRO A 225 -2.14 40.55 -37.11
N ALA A 226 -2.25 41.79 -37.58
CA ALA A 226 -1.39 42.90 -37.17
C ALA A 226 -1.38 43.13 -35.63
N ASN A 227 -2.39 42.61 -34.93
CA ASN A 227 -2.58 42.71 -33.48
C ASN A 227 -2.31 41.38 -32.74
N ALA A 228 -1.50 40.47 -33.30
CA ALA A 228 -1.27 39.14 -32.70
C ALA A 228 -0.83 39.21 -31.23
N SER A 229 0.07 40.15 -30.88
CA SER A 229 0.53 40.33 -29.49
C SER A 229 -0.62 40.67 -28.54
N ASP A 230 -1.55 41.53 -28.94
CA ASP A 230 -2.68 41.93 -28.11
C ASP A 230 -3.68 40.78 -27.93
N VAL A 231 -3.89 39.99 -28.98
CA VAL A 231 -4.77 38.81 -28.92
C VAL A 231 -4.19 37.73 -28.00
N TYR A 232 -2.86 37.51 -28.01
CA TYR A 232 -2.21 36.59 -27.06
C TYR A 232 -2.24 37.10 -25.62
N ASN A 233 -2.03 38.41 -25.40
CA ASN A 233 -2.16 39.02 -24.07
C ASN A 233 -3.60 38.89 -23.53
N ASN A 234 -4.60 39.09 -24.40
CA ASN A 234 -6.01 38.90 -24.06
C ASN A 234 -6.32 37.43 -23.75
N LEU A 235 -5.76 36.50 -24.52
CA LEU A 235 -5.87 35.06 -24.26
C LEU A 235 -5.29 34.70 -22.89
N GLU A 236 -4.09 35.18 -22.55
CA GLU A 236 -3.44 34.93 -21.26
C GLU A 236 -4.26 35.50 -20.11
N MET A 237 -4.76 36.73 -20.24
CA MET A 237 -5.63 37.37 -19.25
C MET A 237 -6.91 36.56 -18.99
N LEU A 238 -7.63 36.19 -20.05
CA LEU A 238 -8.86 35.38 -19.94
C LEU A 238 -8.56 33.98 -19.39
N PHE A 239 -7.42 33.37 -19.77
CA PHE A 239 -6.98 32.09 -19.23
C PHE A 239 -6.76 32.17 -17.73
N CYS A 240 -6.03 33.18 -17.24
CA CYS A 240 -5.82 33.40 -15.81
C CYS A 240 -7.13 33.68 -15.07
N GLN A 241 -8.07 34.43 -15.66
CA GLN A 241 -9.38 34.68 -15.07
C GLN A 241 -10.21 33.41 -14.95
N LEU A 242 -10.30 32.62 -16.02
CA LEU A 242 -10.99 31.32 -16.02
C LEU A 242 -10.33 30.33 -15.03
N LEU A 243 -9.01 30.40 -14.84
CA LEU A 243 -8.31 29.60 -13.84
C LEU A 243 -8.69 29.99 -12.40
N LYS A 244 -8.95 31.28 -12.12
CA LYS A 244 -9.47 31.72 -10.81
C LYS A 244 -10.86 31.15 -10.51
N LEU A 245 -11.66 30.85 -11.54
CA LEU A 245 -12.97 30.20 -11.41
C LEU A 245 -12.87 28.68 -11.19
N GLN A 246 -11.67 28.09 -11.23
CA GLN A 246 -11.51 26.64 -11.11
C GLN A 246 -12.04 26.13 -9.76
N THR A 247 -11.71 26.79 -8.66
CA THR A 247 -12.13 26.38 -7.31
C THR A 247 -13.65 26.38 -7.16
N SER A 248 -14.34 27.40 -7.70
CA SER A 248 -15.80 27.42 -7.70
C SER A 248 -16.40 26.40 -8.66
N ASP A 249 -15.76 26.11 -9.79
CA ASP A 249 -16.23 25.06 -10.72
C ASP A 249 -16.15 23.66 -10.11
N GLU A 250 -15.07 23.36 -9.38
CA GLU A 250 -14.87 22.08 -8.67
C GLU A 250 -15.87 21.87 -7.53
N LEU A 251 -16.27 22.94 -6.83
CA LEU A 251 -17.31 22.86 -5.81
C LEU A 251 -18.71 22.59 -6.39
N LEU A 252 -18.96 23.00 -7.64
CA LEU A 252 -20.30 22.99 -8.23
C LEU A 252 -20.52 21.83 -9.20
N THR A 253 -19.47 21.37 -9.87
CA THR A 253 -19.54 20.33 -10.88
C THR A 253 -18.96 19.03 -10.35
N LYS A 254 -19.74 17.95 -10.44
CA LYS A 254 -19.16 16.62 -10.29
C LYS A 254 -18.32 16.34 -11.53
N PRO A 255 -17.05 15.92 -11.40
CA PRO A 255 -16.25 15.54 -12.55
C PRO A 255 -16.98 14.44 -13.33
N LYS A 256 -17.00 14.54 -14.66
CA LYS A 256 -17.46 13.45 -15.53
C LYS A 256 -16.46 12.30 -15.38
N GLN A 257 -16.77 11.37 -14.51
CA GLN A 257 -15.96 10.20 -14.27
C GLN A 257 -16.54 9.02 -15.06
N LEU A 258 -15.63 8.23 -15.62
CA LEU A 258 -15.97 6.91 -16.15
C LEU A 258 -16.60 6.06 -15.02
N PRO A 259 -17.44 5.06 -15.36
CA PRO A 259 -18.05 4.20 -14.35
C PRO A 259 -17.02 3.59 -13.40
N GLU A 260 -17.36 3.47 -12.11
CA GLU A 260 -16.47 3.00 -11.02
C GLU A 260 -15.82 1.64 -11.28
N LYS A 261 -16.38 0.81 -12.17
CA LYS A 261 -15.79 -0.46 -12.60
C LYS A 261 -14.40 -0.31 -13.23
N TYR A 262 -14.06 0.88 -13.75
CA TYR A 262 -12.71 1.17 -14.23
C TYR A 262 -11.90 1.75 -13.07
N ALA A 263 -10.90 1.01 -12.59
CA ALA A 263 -10.01 1.41 -11.50
C ALA A 263 -9.03 2.51 -11.94
N LEU A 264 -9.53 3.71 -12.23
CA LEU A 264 -8.72 4.84 -12.67
C LEU A 264 -8.07 5.52 -11.45
N PRO A 265 -6.80 5.96 -11.56
CA PRO A 265 -6.16 6.72 -10.50
C PRO A 265 -6.91 8.04 -10.26
N PRO A 266 -7.01 8.49 -8.99
CA PRO A 266 -7.64 9.76 -8.67
C PRO A 266 -6.87 10.88 -9.39
N SER A 267 -7.52 11.50 -10.36
CA SER A 267 -6.94 12.59 -11.13
C SER A 267 -7.75 13.87 -10.92
N PRO A 268 -7.08 15.03 -10.75
CA PRO A 268 -7.79 16.29 -10.62
C PRO A 268 -8.56 16.57 -11.92
N PRO A 269 -9.70 17.25 -11.87
CA PRO A 269 -10.45 17.58 -13.07
C PRO A 269 -9.58 18.39 -14.06
N VAL A 270 -9.88 18.26 -15.34
CA VAL A 270 -9.23 19.09 -16.38
C VAL A 270 -9.58 20.54 -16.10
N ILE A 271 -8.61 21.45 -16.13
CA ILE A 271 -8.85 22.87 -15.80
C ILE A 271 -9.82 23.52 -16.79
N LEU A 272 -10.65 24.45 -16.30
CA LEU A 272 -11.72 25.09 -17.06
C LEU A 272 -11.29 25.70 -18.40
N PRO A 273 -10.18 26.48 -18.50
CA PRO A 273 -9.75 27.02 -19.79
C PRO A 273 -9.48 25.93 -20.83
N ILE A 274 -8.88 24.81 -20.41
CA ILE A 274 -8.53 23.69 -21.29
C ILE A 274 -9.80 22.95 -21.73
N GLN A 275 -10.78 22.77 -20.83
CA GLN A 275 -12.08 22.21 -21.22
C GLN A 275 -12.72 23.01 -22.36
N ILE A 276 -12.68 24.35 -22.31
CA ILE A 276 -13.22 25.22 -23.36
C ILE A 276 -12.40 25.10 -24.65
N MET A 277 -11.06 25.13 -24.57
CA MET A 277 -10.18 24.94 -25.73
C MET A 277 -10.40 23.59 -26.43
N LEU A 278 -10.87 22.58 -25.71
CA LEU A 278 -11.16 21.26 -26.25
C LEU A 278 -12.54 21.16 -26.91
N ASN A 279 -13.50 22.07 -26.65
CA ASN A 279 -14.83 21.99 -27.26
C ASN A 279 -14.82 21.84 -28.80
N PRO A 280 -14.01 22.62 -29.55
CA PRO A 280 -13.89 22.43 -31.00
C PRO A 280 -13.28 21.07 -31.36
N LEU A 281 -12.28 20.61 -30.59
CA LEU A 281 -11.63 19.32 -30.78
C LEU A 281 -12.55 18.16 -30.44
N GLN A 282 -13.42 18.26 -29.43
CA GLN A 282 -14.43 17.26 -29.08
C GLN A 282 -15.52 17.15 -30.15
N LYS A 283 -16.04 18.29 -30.62
CA LYS A 283 -17.00 18.33 -31.74
C LYS A 283 -16.39 17.69 -32.98
N ARG A 284 -15.13 18.04 -33.26
CA ARG A 284 -14.37 17.48 -34.38
C ARG A 284 -14.06 16.00 -34.17
N PHE A 285 -13.63 15.58 -32.99
CA PHE A 285 -13.38 14.18 -32.64
C PHE A 285 -14.65 13.37 -32.86
N ARG A 286 -15.80 13.80 -32.34
CA ARG A 286 -17.09 13.13 -32.58
C ARG A 286 -17.44 13.07 -34.06
N TYR A 287 -17.22 14.13 -34.83
CA TYR A 287 -17.51 14.18 -36.27
C TYR A 287 -16.52 13.35 -37.12
N HIS A 288 -15.24 13.37 -36.77
CA HIS A 288 -14.16 12.71 -37.50
C HIS A 288 -13.96 11.26 -37.12
N PHE A 289 -14.17 10.86 -35.86
CA PHE A 289 -14.17 9.45 -35.46
C PHE A 289 -15.48 8.75 -35.85
N THR A 290 -16.43 9.47 -36.46
CA THR A 290 -17.49 8.91 -37.31
C THR A 290 -17.18 8.99 -38.82
N GLY A 291 -15.95 9.36 -39.22
CA GLY A 291 -15.52 9.52 -40.62
C GLY A 291 -14.04 9.16 -40.85
N ASN A 292 -13.49 9.41 -42.05
CA ASN A 292 -12.20 8.84 -42.51
C ASN A 292 -11.02 9.84 -42.63
N LYS A 293 -10.82 10.81 -41.72
CA LYS A 293 -9.67 11.76 -41.84
C LYS A 293 -8.84 11.93 -40.56
N PRO A 294 -7.49 11.85 -40.63
CA PRO A 294 -6.59 11.95 -39.47
C PRO A 294 -6.45 13.38 -38.94
N THR A 295 -6.17 13.51 -37.64
CA THR A 295 -6.00 14.79 -36.94
C THR A 295 -4.68 14.76 -36.16
N ASN A 296 -3.74 15.68 -36.43
CA ASN A 296 -2.39 15.63 -35.88
C ASN A 296 -2.00 16.88 -35.09
N VAL A 297 -1.18 16.59 -34.06
CA VAL A 297 -0.37 17.43 -33.16
C VAL A 297 -1.09 18.18 -32.04
N LEU A 298 -0.73 17.90 -30.79
CA LEU A 298 -0.86 18.87 -29.70
C LEU A 298 0.21 18.71 -28.61
N SER A 299 0.71 19.85 -28.12
CA SER A 299 1.62 20.03 -26.98
C SER A 299 0.89 20.27 -25.66
N LYS A 300 1.62 20.06 -24.54
CA LYS A 300 1.28 20.30 -23.11
C LYS A 300 0.42 19.19 -22.47
N LEU A 301 0.97 18.58 -21.41
CA LEU A 301 0.46 17.42 -20.64
C LEU A 301 -1.06 17.44 -20.36
N GLU A 302 -1.64 18.61 -20.08
CA GLU A 302 -3.07 18.78 -19.82
C GLU A 302 -3.94 18.47 -21.04
N PHE A 303 -3.46 18.79 -22.24
CA PHE A 303 -4.17 18.46 -23.47
C PHE A 303 -4.07 16.97 -23.81
N SER A 304 -2.89 16.35 -23.65
CA SER A 304 -2.76 14.90 -23.82
C SER A 304 -3.66 14.16 -22.84
N ARG A 305 -3.71 14.61 -21.58
CA ARG A 305 -4.60 14.06 -20.55
C ARG A 305 -6.06 14.14 -20.97
N ALA A 306 -6.51 15.30 -21.42
CA ALA A 306 -7.91 15.48 -21.79
C ALA A 306 -8.30 14.73 -23.08
N LEU A 307 -7.38 14.59 -24.04
CA LEU A 307 -7.59 13.75 -25.22
C LEU A 307 -7.65 12.26 -24.85
N VAL A 308 -6.76 11.80 -23.96
CA VAL A 308 -6.80 10.44 -23.42
C VAL A 308 -8.15 10.18 -22.76
N MET A 309 -8.67 11.10 -21.94
CA MET A 309 -10.01 10.94 -21.34
C MET A 309 -11.11 10.72 -22.38
N LEU A 310 -11.09 11.42 -23.52
CA LEU A 310 -12.05 11.19 -24.62
C LEU A 310 -11.88 9.81 -25.26
N ILE A 311 -10.64 9.34 -25.40
CA ILE A 311 -10.33 8.00 -25.90
C ILE A 311 -10.84 6.94 -24.91
N LEU A 312 -10.65 7.14 -23.61
CA LEU A 312 -11.16 6.23 -22.58
C LEU A 312 -12.68 6.13 -22.61
N GLU A 313 -13.39 7.26 -22.74
CA GLU A 313 -14.85 7.28 -22.91
C GLU A 313 -15.29 6.48 -24.14
N LYS A 314 -14.58 6.65 -25.27
CA LYS A 314 -14.88 5.93 -26.51
C LYS A 314 -14.60 4.43 -26.41
N LEU A 315 -13.44 4.05 -25.88
CA LEU A 315 -13.06 2.65 -25.65
C LEU A 315 -14.04 1.95 -24.71
N ALA A 316 -14.43 2.60 -23.62
CA ALA A 316 -15.39 2.05 -22.67
C ALA A 316 -16.77 1.79 -23.30
N ALA A 317 -17.18 2.61 -24.28
CA ALA A 317 -18.42 2.43 -25.02
C ALA A 317 -18.33 1.31 -26.07
N ASP A 318 -17.17 1.16 -26.72
CA ASP A 318 -17.01 0.22 -27.84
C ASP A 318 -16.69 -1.22 -27.38
N ILE A 319 -15.90 -1.40 -26.32
CA ILE A 319 -15.43 -2.72 -25.83
C ILE A 319 -16.56 -3.75 -25.70
N PRO A 320 -17.73 -3.46 -25.09
CA PRO A 320 -18.79 -4.45 -24.93
C PRO A 320 -19.23 -5.11 -26.25
N PHE A 321 -19.13 -4.40 -27.38
CA PHE A 321 -19.49 -4.92 -28.71
C PHE A 321 -18.35 -5.73 -29.34
N LEU A 322 -17.10 -5.45 -28.94
CA LEU A 322 -15.89 -6.06 -29.48
C LEU A 322 -15.53 -7.38 -28.78
N LEU A 323 -16.08 -7.64 -27.58
CA LEU A 323 -15.80 -8.87 -26.85
C LEU A 323 -16.16 -10.14 -27.61
N TYR A 324 -17.04 -10.10 -28.61
CA TYR A 324 -17.52 -11.30 -29.32
C TYR A 324 -16.68 -11.68 -30.56
N ASP A 325 -15.76 -10.83 -31.02
CA ASP A 325 -14.92 -11.08 -32.20
C ASP A 325 -13.44 -11.15 -31.78
N ASP A 326 -12.86 -12.37 -31.82
CA ASP A 326 -11.47 -12.61 -31.42
C ASP A 326 -10.48 -11.75 -32.20
N THR A 327 -10.68 -11.61 -33.51
CA THR A 327 -9.79 -10.92 -34.44
C THR A 327 -9.82 -9.42 -34.19
N LEU A 328 -11.02 -8.84 -34.16
CA LEU A 328 -11.19 -7.41 -33.94
C LEU A 328 -10.75 -7.00 -32.53
N PHE A 329 -10.98 -7.86 -31.54
CA PHE A 329 -10.49 -7.65 -30.19
C PHE A 329 -8.95 -7.66 -30.11
N CYS A 330 -8.28 -8.61 -30.77
CA CYS A 330 -6.81 -8.62 -30.82
C CYS A 330 -6.25 -7.35 -31.45
N HIS A 331 -6.82 -6.94 -32.59
CA HIS A 331 -6.42 -5.70 -33.24
C HIS A 331 -6.61 -4.48 -32.33
N LEU A 332 -7.72 -4.40 -31.58
CA LEU A 332 -7.92 -3.35 -30.59
C LEU A 332 -6.82 -3.35 -29.53
N VAL A 333 -6.51 -4.52 -28.95
CA VAL A 333 -5.46 -4.65 -27.94
C VAL A 333 -4.11 -4.21 -28.51
N ASP A 334 -3.76 -4.64 -29.72
CA ASP A 334 -2.52 -4.26 -30.40
C ASP A 334 -2.43 -2.74 -30.59
N GLU A 335 -3.48 -2.12 -31.13
CA GLU A 335 -3.54 -0.67 -31.32
C GLU A 335 -3.46 0.10 -30.00
N VAL A 336 -4.09 -0.40 -28.92
CA VAL A 336 -4.00 0.21 -27.58
C VAL A 336 -2.57 0.11 -27.03
N LEU A 337 -1.91 -1.04 -27.17
CA LEU A 337 -0.53 -1.22 -26.69
C LEU A 337 0.46 -0.35 -27.48
N LEU A 338 0.26 -0.23 -28.80
CA LEU A 338 1.04 0.66 -29.66
C LEU A 338 0.83 2.14 -29.27
N PHE A 339 -0.42 2.55 -29.08
CA PHE A 339 -0.79 3.89 -28.65
C PHE A 339 -0.17 4.25 -27.29
N GLU A 340 -0.27 3.36 -26.29
CA GLU A 340 0.34 3.60 -24.98
C GLU A 340 1.86 3.78 -25.10
N ARG A 341 2.53 2.92 -25.89
CA ARG A 341 3.98 3.05 -26.09
C ARG A 341 4.35 4.40 -26.70
N GLU A 342 3.62 4.88 -27.71
CA GLU A 342 3.85 6.20 -28.32
C GLU A 342 3.54 7.34 -27.33
N LEU A 343 2.44 7.23 -26.58
CA LEU A 343 1.99 8.20 -25.58
C LEU A 343 3.07 8.45 -24.50
N TYR A 344 3.71 7.40 -23.99
CA TYR A 344 4.78 7.57 -22.99
C TYR A 344 6.12 7.96 -23.62
N SER A 345 6.54 7.27 -24.68
CA SER A 345 7.90 7.44 -25.24
C SER A 345 8.08 8.74 -26.03
N VAL A 346 7.06 9.16 -26.78
CA VAL A 346 7.14 10.34 -27.66
C VAL A 346 6.56 11.58 -26.97
N HIS A 347 5.49 11.42 -26.19
CA HIS A 347 4.75 12.55 -25.62
C HIS A 347 4.99 12.79 -24.13
N GLY A 348 5.76 11.93 -23.44
CA GLY A 348 6.12 12.14 -22.03
C GLY A 348 4.92 12.15 -21.08
N TYR A 349 3.87 11.38 -21.40
CA TYR A 349 2.71 11.23 -20.53
C TYR A 349 3.13 10.62 -19.18
N LEU A 350 2.45 10.99 -18.09
CA LEU A 350 2.79 10.51 -16.76
C LEU A 350 2.07 9.21 -16.45
N SER A 351 2.78 8.20 -15.94
CA SER A 351 2.22 6.91 -15.53
C SER A 351 1.25 7.00 -14.35
N SER A 352 1.25 8.13 -13.62
CA SER A 352 0.30 8.41 -12.55
C SER A 352 -1.09 8.83 -13.05
N LEU A 353 -1.24 9.10 -14.36
CA LEU A 353 -2.49 9.56 -14.95
C LEU A 353 -3.30 8.39 -15.55
N PRO A 354 -4.63 8.55 -15.69
CA PRO A 354 -5.46 7.58 -16.39
C PRO A 354 -4.94 7.26 -17.79
N SER A 355 -4.95 5.97 -18.14
CA SER A 355 -4.47 5.46 -19.43
C SER A 355 -5.36 4.31 -19.95
N CYS A 356 -5.26 3.98 -21.23
CA CYS A 356 -6.07 2.95 -21.88
C CYS A 356 -5.89 1.56 -21.26
N MET A 357 -4.74 1.30 -20.62
CA MET A 357 -4.48 0.04 -19.91
C MET A 357 -5.45 -0.21 -18.76
N HIS A 358 -6.02 0.84 -18.15
CA HIS A 358 -7.02 0.70 -17.10
C HIS A 358 -8.35 0.18 -17.64
N ILE A 359 -8.67 0.48 -18.89
CA ILE A 359 -9.88 -0.04 -19.55
C ILE A 359 -9.69 -1.52 -19.88
N LEU A 360 -8.51 -1.91 -20.40
CA LEU A 360 -8.17 -3.32 -20.65
C LEU A 360 -8.06 -4.16 -19.36
N SER A 361 -7.86 -3.51 -18.21
CA SER A 361 -7.79 -4.15 -16.90
C SER A 361 -9.16 -4.38 -16.24
N GLU A 362 -10.25 -3.90 -16.85
CA GLU A 362 -11.61 -4.19 -16.42
C GLU A 362 -11.89 -5.68 -16.56
N GLU A 363 -12.62 -6.27 -15.60
CA GLU A 363 -12.73 -7.73 -15.45
C GLU A 363 -13.17 -8.45 -16.73
N SER A 364 -14.26 -8.01 -17.36
CA SER A 364 -14.79 -8.70 -18.54
C SER A 364 -13.84 -8.60 -19.76
N CYS A 365 -13.25 -7.42 -19.96
CA CYS A 365 -12.27 -7.19 -21.00
C CYS A 365 -10.98 -7.99 -20.77
N PHE A 366 -10.50 -7.99 -19.53
CA PHE A 366 -9.27 -8.67 -19.14
C PHE A 366 -9.38 -10.19 -19.26
N GLN A 367 -10.47 -10.80 -18.76
CA GLN A 367 -10.70 -12.24 -18.90
C GLN A 367 -10.79 -12.65 -20.38
N ARG A 368 -11.42 -11.80 -21.20
CA ARG A 368 -11.48 -12.02 -22.65
C ARG A 368 -10.09 -11.97 -23.26
N TRP A 369 -9.27 -11.00 -22.88
CA TRP A 369 -7.88 -10.89 -23.33
C TRP A 369 -7.07 -12.13 -22.97
N LEU A 370 -7.08 -12.58 -21.71
CA LEU A 370 -6.41 -13.82 -21.30
C LEU A 370 -6.85 -15.02 -22.13
N THR A 371 -8.17 -15.17 -22.34
CA THR A 371 -8.74 -16.30 -23.10
C THR A 371 -8.24 -16.30 -24.54
N VAL A 372 -8.27 -15.14 -25.20
CA VAL A 372 -7.88 -15.00 -26.60
C VAL A 372 -6.36 -15.15 -26.75
N GLU A 373 -5.58 -14.55 -25.84
CA GLU A 373 -4.12 -14.68 -25.82
C GLU A 373 -3.70 -16.15 -25.66
N LYS A 374 -4.31 -16.87 -24.72
CA LYS A 374 -4.08 -18.32 -24.53
C LYS A 374 -4.41 -19.11 -25.79
N LYS A 375 -5.58 -18.86 -26.41
CA LYS A 375 -6.01 -19.55 -27.62
C LYS A 375 -4.99 -19.40 -28.76
N PHE A 376 -4.54 -18.17 -29.02
CA PHE A 376 -3.57 -17.92 -30.09
C PHE A 376 -2.17 -18.45 -29.76
N ALA A 377 -1.75 -18.39 -28.49
CA ALA A 377 -0.49 -18.98 -28.04
C ALA A 377 -0.47 -20.50 -28.26
N LEU A 378 -1.55 -21.21 -27.90
CA LEU A 378 -1.67 -22.65 -28.13
C LEU A 378 -1.68 -23.02 -29.62
N GLN A 379 -2.41 -22.25 -30.45
CA GLN A 379 -2.39 -22.45 -31.91
C GLN A 379 -0.99 -22.24 -32.51
N LYS A 380 -0.26 -21.22 -32.04
CA LYS A 380 1.11 -20.96 -32.47
C LYS A 380 2.05 -22.10 -32.04
N MET A 381 1.86 -22.63 -30.84
CA MET A 381 2.60 -23.78 -30.33
C MET A 381 2.36 -25.05 -31.16
N ASP A 382 1.10 -25.34 -31.52
CA ASP A 382 0.74 -26.46 -32.40
C ASP A 382 1.39 -26.33 -33.79
N SER A 383 1.28 -25.13 -34.39
CA SER A 383 1.86 -24.83 -35.69
C SER A 383 3.37 -24.97 -35.71
N MET A 384 4.04 -24.55 -34.63
CA MET A 384 5.49 -24.59 -34.50
C MET A 384 6.01 -26.03 -34.38
N LEU A 385 5.40 -26.87 -33.55
CA LEU A 385 5.81 -28.27 -33.38
C LEU A 385 5.49 -29.14 -34.61
N SER A 386 4.50 -28.73 -35.42
CA SER A 386 4.13 -29.40 -36.67
C SER A 386 5.04 -29.03 -37.85
N SER A 387 5.90 -28.02 -37.69
CA SER A 387 6.83 -27.59 -38.74
C SER A 387 7.91 -28.63 -39.00
N GLU A 388 8.25 -28.87 -40.27
CA GLU A 388 9.34 -29.79 -40.66
C GLU A 388 10.71 -29.32 -40.12
N ALA A 389 10.89 -28.01 -39.95
CA ALA A 389 12.11 -27.40 -39.43
C ALA A 389 12.16 -27.32 -37.91
N ALA A 390 11.10 -27.73 -37.19
CA ALA A 390 10.95 -27.50 -35.75
C ALA A 390 12.13 -27.97 -34.90
N TRP A 391 12.78 -29.07 -35.31
CA TRP A 391 13.83 -29.75 -34.54
C TRP A 391 15.24 -29.43 -35.04
N VAL A 392 15.36 -28.55 -36.03
CA VAL A 392 16.65 -28.13 -36.59
C VAL A 392 16.96 -26.72 -36.09
N SER A 393 18.24 -26.41 -35.88
CA SER A 393 18.64 -25.04 -35.54
C SER A 393 18.37 -24.09 -36.70
N GLN A 394 17.83 -22.90 -36.41
CA GLN A 394 17.64 -21.82 -37.40
C GLN A 394 18.96 -21.32 -38.01
N TYR A 395 20.10 -21.65 -37.38
CA TYR A 395 21.44 -21.22 -37.78
C TYR A 395 22.29 -22.31 -38.44
N LYS A 396 21.67 -23.41 -38.89
CA LYS A 396 22.35 -24.56 -39.50
C LYS A 396 23.28 -24.24 -40.68
N ASP A 397 23.06 -23.13 -41.38
CA ASP A 397 23.83 -22.72 -42.56
C ASP A 397 25.06 -21.85 -42.22
N ILE A 398 25.33 -21.61 -40.94
CA ILE A 398 26.47 -20.81 -40.45
C ILE A 398 27.61 -21.76 -40.04
N SER A 399 28.76 -21.68 -40.74
CA SER A 399 29.88 -22.64 -40.64
C SER A 399 30.52 -22.81 -39.26
N ASP A 400 30.26 -21.89 -38.33
CA ASP A 400 30.84 -21.87 -36.97
C ASP A 400 29.80 -22.17 -35.87
N VAL A 401 28.57 -22.55 -36.26
CA VAL A 401 27.47 -22.82 -35.34
C VAL A 401 27.25 -24.33 -35.24
N ASP A 402 27.40 -24.87 -34.03
CA ASP A 402 27.12 -26.28 -33.72
C ASP A 402 25.70 -26.68 -34.19
N GLU A 403 25.61 -27.69 -35.07
CA GLU A 403 24.36 -28.22 -35.62
C GLU A 403 23.45 -28.80 -34.53
N MET A 404 24.01 -29.20 -33.38
CA MET A 404 23.29 -29.64 -32.18
C MET A 404 22.83 -28.48 -31.29
N LYS A 405 22.87 -27.22 -31.74
CA LYS A 405 22.32 -26.08 -30.99
C LYS A 405 20.80 -26.17 -30.78
N VAL A 406 20.29 -25.15 -30.08
CA VAL A 406 18.88 -24.92 -29.78
C VAL A 406 18.04 -25.09 -31.06
N PRO A 407 16.97 -25.92 -31.01
CA PRO A 407 16.07 -26.09 -32.15
C PRO A 407 15.13 -24.88 -32.32
N ASP A 408 14.70 -24.63 -33.55
CA ASP A 408 13.81 -23.52 -33.92
C ASP A 408 12.53 -23.46 -33.08
N CYS A 409 11.97 -24.62 -32.69
CA CYS A 409 10.79 -24.65 -31.85
C CYS A 409 11.03 -24.04 -30.46
N ALA A 410 12.20 -24.25 -29.86
CA ALA A 410 12.48 -23.72 -28.53
C ALA A 410 12.68 -22.19 -28.58
N GLU A 411 13.36 -21.68 -29.61
CA GLU A 411 13.55 -20.22 -29.80
C GLU A 411 12.25 -19.52 -30.15
N THR A 412 11.44 -20.10 -31.04
CA THR A 412 10.12 -19.55 -31.39
C THR A 412 9.19 -19.54 -30.17
N PHE A 413 9.25 -20.58 -29.33
CA PHE A 413 8.48 -20.64 -28.08
C PHE A 413 8.92 -19.57 -27.08
N MET A 414 10.22 -19.39 -26.85
CA MET A 414 10.71 -18.33 -25.95
C MET A 414 10.38 -16.93 -26.50
N THR A 415 10.42 -16.75 -27.82
CA THR A 415 10.00 -15.49 -28.47
C THR A 415 8.51 -15.23 -28.25
N LEU A 416 7.65 -16.25 -28.35
CA LEU A 416 6.22 -16.13 -28.04
C LEU A 416 6.02 -15.68 -26.58
N LEU A 417 6.74 -16.26 -25.62
CA LEU A 417 6.65 -15.85 -24.22
C LEU A 417 7.15 -14.40 -24.00
N LEU A 418 8.20 -13.96 -24.71
CA LEU A 418 8.65 -12.56 -24.67
C LEU A 418 7.59 -11.61 -25.20
N VAL A 419 6.95 -11.94 -26.32
CA VAL A 419 5.85 -11.15 -26.88
C VAL A 419 4.71 -11.03 -25.88
N ILE A 420 4.31 -12.13 -25.24
CA ILE A 420 3.29 -12.10 -24.18
C ILE A 420 3.75 -11.19 -23.02
N THR A 421 5.01 -11.32 -22.58
CA THR A 421 5.59 -10.46 -21.51
C THR A 421 5.48 -8.98 -21.85
N ASP A 422 5.84 -8.59 -23.08
CA ASP A 422 5.81 -7.20 -23.53
C ASP A 422 4.39 -6.61 -23.50
N ARG A 423 3.39 -7.45 -23.75
CA ARG A 423 1.97 -7.06 -23.81
C ARG A 423 1.39 -6.77 -22.43
N TYR A 424 1.75 -7.52 -21.39
CA TYR A 424 1.16 -7.35 -20.07
C TYR A 424 2.03 -6.56 -19.06
N LYS A 425 3.33 -6.36 -19.33
CA LYS A 425 4.25 -5.69 -18.38
C LYS A 425 3.79 -4.29 -17.93
N ASN A 426 3.06 -3.59 -18.80
CA ASN A 426 2.55 -2.24 -18.59
C ASN A 426 1.15 -2.18 -17.96
N LEU A 427 0.57 -3.33 -17.55
CA LEU A 427 -0.68 -3.33 -16.82
C LEU A 427 -0.56 -2.52 -15.51
N PRO A 428 -1.61 -1.79 -15.10
CA PRO A 428 -1.56 -0.89 -13.95
C PRO A 428 -1.49 -1.64 -12.61
N THR A 429 -2.12 -2.81 -12.50
CA THR A 429 -2.25 -3.54 -11.23
C THR A 429 -1.43 -4.82 -11.21
N ALA A 430 -0.75 -5.08 -10.09
CA ALA A 430 0.08 -6.27 -9.91
C ALA A 430 -0.74 -7.57 -10.01
N SER A 431 -1.96 -7.60 -9.45
CA SER A 431 -2.88 -8.74 -9.57
C SER A 431 -3.15 -9.15 -11.03
N ARG A 432 -3.32 -8.18 -11.94
CA ARG A 432 -3.53 -8.45 -13.36
C ARG A 432 -2.26 -8.99 -14.03
N LYS A 433 -1.08 -8.46 -13.67
CA LYS A 433 0.20 -9.02 -14.14
C LYS A 433 0.40 -10.45 -13.67
N LEU A 434 0.06 -10.76 -12.42
CA LEU A 434 0.15 -12.12 -11.87
C LEU A 434 -0.76 -13.12 -12.59
N GLN A 435 -1.97 -12.71 -13.01
CA GLN A 435 -2.84 -13.58 -13.81
C GLN A 435 -2.24 -13.91 -15.20
N PHE A 436 -1.59 -12.93 -15.86
CA PHE A 436 -0.85 -13.18 -17.10
C PHE A 436 0.42 -14.02 -16.88
N LEU A 437 1.11 -13.82 -15.76
CA LEU A 437 2.22 -14.69 -15.36
C LEU A 437 1.73 -16.13 -15.17
N GLY A 438 0.55 -16.33 -14.58
CA GLY A 438 -0.12 -17.63 -14.49
C GLY A 438 -0.34 -18.27 -15.86
N LEU A 439 -0.80 -17.50 -16.85
CA LEU A 439 -0.90 -17.97 -18.24
C LEU A 439 0.47 -18.36 -18.82
N GLN A 440 1.53 -17.58 -18.58
CA GLN A 440 2.87 -17.93 -19.05
C GLN A 440 3.38 -19.23 -18.41
N LYS A 441 3.19 -19.38 -17.09
CA LYS A 441 3.48 -20.61 -16.33
C LYS A 441 2.76 -21.81 -16.94
N GLU A 442 1.47 -21.66 -17.27
CA GLU A 442 0.66 -22.69 -17.93
C GLU A 442 1.20 -23.05 -19.33
N LEU A 443 1.54 -22.06 -20.16
CA LEU A 443 2.07 -22.31 -21.50
C LEU A 443 3.43 -23.03 -21.48
N VAL A 444 4.28 -22.76 -20.49
CA VAL A 444 5.53 -23.50 -20.27
C VAL A 444 5.24 -24.96 -19.90
N ASP A 445 4.26 -25.19 -19.04
CA ASP A 445 3.82 -26.53 -18.65
C ASP A 445 3.31 -27.33 -19.86
N ASP A 446 2.42 -26.73 -20.64
CA ASP A 446 1.86 -27.30 -21.86
C ASP A 446 2.95 -27.65 -22.88
N PHE A 447 3.92 -26.75 -23.08
CA PHE A 447 5.05 -27.02 -23.97
C PHE A 447 5.91 -28.17 -23.46
N ARG A 448 6.23 -28.21 -22.15
CA ARG A 448 6.96 -29.33 -21.53
C ARG A 448 6.25 -30.66 -21.71
N ILE A 449 4.92 -30.70 -21.53
CA ILE A 449 4.12 -31.92 -21.72
C ILE A 449 4.23 -32.41 -23.17
N ARG A 450 4.13 -31.50 -24.14
CA ARG A 450 4.28 -31.84 -25.57
C ARG A 450 5.68 -32.34 -25.90
N LEU A 451 6.74 -31.68 -25.40
CA LEU A 451 8.11 -32.16 -25.54
C LEU A 451 8.27 -33.57 -24.96
N THR A 452 7.67 -33.83 -23.80
CA THR A 452 7.68 -35.16 -23.16
C THR A 452 6.97 -36.21 -24.02
N GLN A 453 5.87 -35.85 -24.68
CA GLN A 453 5.14 -36.75 -25.59
C GLN A 453 6.00 -37.11 -26.81
N VAL A 454 6.56 -36.12 -27.52
CA VAL A 454 7.43 -36.35 -28.68
C VAL A 454 8.68 -37.14 -28.26
N MET A 455 9.26 -36.85 -27.10
CA MET A 455 10.39 -37.60 -26.55
C MET A 455 10.06 -39.08 -26.30
N LYS A 456 8.82 -39.39 -25.86
CA LYS A 456 8.39 -40.79 -25.66
C LYS A 456 8.27 -41.54 -26.98
N GLU A 457 7.82 -40.89 -28.04
CA GLU A 457 7.74 -41.47 -29.38
C GLU A 457 9.13 -41.85 -29.92
N GLU A 458 10.12 -40.98 -29.72
CA GLU A 458 11.51 -41.18 -30.15
C GLU A 458 12.34 -42.04 -29.17
N SER A 459 11.74 -42.58 -28.10
CA SER A 459 12.47 -43.30 -27.04
C SER A 459 13.18 -44.59 -27.48
N ARG A 460 12.83 -45.12 -28.66
CA ARG A 460 13.50 -46.29 -29.25
C ARG A 460 14.88 -45.97 -29.80
N ASP A 461 15.12 -44.72 -30.20
CA ASP A 461 16.39 -44.22 -30.70
C ASP A 461 16.85 -43.03 -29.85
N SER A 462 17.27 -43.32 -28.61
CA SER A 462 17.68 -42.28 -27.65
C SER A 462 18.93 -41.48 -28.07
N LEU A 463 19.70 -41.96 -29.06
CA LEU A 463 20.84 -41.26 -29.64
C LEU A 463 20.49 -40.58 -30.97
N GLY A 464 19.25 -40.71 -31.43
CA GLY A 464 18.76 -40.07 -32.64
C GLY A 464 18.79 -38.55 -32.54
N PHE A 465 18.97 -37.90 -33.69
CA PHE A 465 19.03 -36.45 -33.83
C PHE A 465 17.87 -35.74 -33.11
N ARG A 466 16.64 -36.23 -33.30
CA ARG A 466 15.44 -35.61 -32.74
C ARG A 466 15.36 -35.73 -31.21
N TYR A 467 15.82 -36.85 -30.64
CA TYR A 467 15.89 -37.01 -29.19
C TYR A 467 16.88 -36.02 -28.57
N CYS A 468 18.04 -35.83 -29.20
CA CYS A 468 19.05 -34.85 -28.79
C CYS A 468 18.53 -33.40 -28.95
N ALA A 469 17.84 -33.10 -30.04
CA ALA A 469 17.22 -31.79 -30.24
C ALA A 469 16.18 -31.45 -29.17
N ILE A 470 15.35 -32.42 -28.75
CA ILE A 470 14.40 -32.23 -27.63
C ILE A 470 15.16 -31.97 -26.32
N LEU A 471 16.24 -32.71 -26.06
CA LEU A 471 17.06 -32.50 -24.87
C LEU A 471 17.63 -31.07 -24.82
N ASN A 472 18.11 -30.59 -25.96
CA ASN A 472 18.66 -29.24 -26.10
C ASN A 472 17.58 -28.18 -25.96
N ALA A 473 16.36 -28.41 -26.48
CA ALA A 473 15.20 -27.55 -26.24
C ALA A 473 14.89 -27.42 -24.73
N VAL A 474 14.82 -28.54 -24.02
CA VAL A 474 14.52 -28.58 -22.58
C VAL A 474 15.59 -27.82 -21.80
N ASN A 475 16.87 -28.08 -22.07
CA ASN A 475 17.98 -27.40 -21.41
C ASN A 475 17.99 -25.89 -21.71
N TYR A 476 17.76 -25.51 -22.97
CA TYR A 476 17.70 -24.11 -23.36
C TYR A 476 16.59 -23.36 -22.63
N ILE A 477 15.36 -23.89 -22.64
CA ILE A 477 14.22 -23.25 -21.99
C ILE A 477 14.46 -23.12 -20.49
N ALA A 478 14.98 -24.15 -19.83
CA ALA A 478 15.32 -24.09 -18.41
C ALA A 478 16.36 -22.99 -18.11
N THR A 479 17.39 -22.89 -18.96
CA THR A 479 18.44 -21.87 -18.82
C THR A 479 17.88 -20.46 -19.02
N VAL A 480 17.10 -20.23 -20.09
CA VAL A 480 16.52 -18.91 -20.37
C VAL A 480 15.51 -18.49 -19.30
N LEU A 481 14.71 -19.43 -18.77
CA LEU A 481 13.79 -19.12 -17.66
C LEU A 481 14.55 -18.77 -16.37
N ALA A 482 15.69 -19.41 -16.11
CA ALA A 482 16.55 -19.05 -15.00
C ALA A 482 17.14 -17.64 -15.18
N ASP A 483 17.60 -17.30 -16.38
CA ASP A 483 18.06 -15.93 -16.68
C ASP A 483 16.91 -14.90 -16.56
N TRP A 484 15.68 -15.29 -16.91
CA TRP A 484 14.53 -14.42 -16.79
C TRP A 484 14.09 -14.19 -15.35
N ALA A 485 14.24 -15.19 -14.49
CA ALA A 485 13.96 -15.06 -13.06
C ALA A 485 14.74 -13.90 -12.41
N ASP A 486 15.95 -13.63 -12.89
CA ASP A 486 16.82 -12.56 -12.40
C ASP A 486 16.48 -11.17 -12.97
N ASN A 487 15.56 -11.08 -13.94
CA ASN A 487 15.15 -9.78 -14.48
C ASN A 487 14.29 -9.01 -13.45
N VAL A 488 14.56 -7.70 -13.33
CA VAL A 488 13.86 -6.79 -12.41
C VAL A 488 12.34 -6.92 -12.49
N PHE A 489 11.79 -7.08 -13.69
CA PHE A 489 10.35 -7.24 -13.88
C PHE A 489 9.79 -8.49 -13.19
N PHE A 490 10.45 -9.65 -13.32
CA PHE A 490 9.98 -10.90 -12.71
C PHE A 490 10.25 -10.95 -11.21
N LEU A 491 11.33 -10.30 -10.73
CA LEU A 491 11.56 -10.08 -9.29
C LEU A 491 10.45 -9.21 -8.66
N GLN A 492 9.97 -8.18 -9.36
CA GLN A 492 8.82 -7.39 -8.89
C GLN A 492 7.53 -8.21 -8.85
N LEU A 493 7.33 -9.14 -9.80
CA LEU A 493 6.18 -10.04 -9.77
C LEU A 493 6.29 -11.07 -8.63
N GLN A 494 7.48 -11.56 -8.33
CA GLN A 494 7.74 -12.43 -7.19
C GLN A 494 7.35 -11.76 -5.88
N GLN A 495 7.77 -10.50 -5.70
CA GLN A 495 7.39 -9.71 -4.54
C GLN A 495 5.87 -9.54 -4.46
N ALA A 496 5.20 -9.23 -5.57
CA ALA A 496 3.76 -9.08 -5.61
C ALA A 496 3.02 -10.39 -5.28
N GLU A 497 3.52 -11.55 -5.72
CA GLU A 497 2.95 -12.87 -5.39
C GLU A 497 3.04 -13.14 -3.88
N LEU A 498 4.17 -12.79 -3.25
CA LEU A 498 4.36 -12.90 -1.79
C LEU A 498 3.45 -11.96 -1.01
N GLU A 499 3.29 -10.71 -1.46
CA GLU A 499 2.40 -9.73 -0.81
C GLU A 499 0.94 -10.19 -0.83
N VAL A 500 0.46 -10.74 -1.96
CA VAL A 500 -0.90 -11.30 -2.07
C VAL A 500 -1.09 -12.51 -1.15
N CYS A 501 -0.10 -13.41 -1.06
CA CYS A 501 -0.15 -14.53 -0.11
C CYS A 501 -0.21 -14.06 1.35
N ALA A 502 0.51 -12.98 1.69
CA ALA A 502 0.56 -12.42 3.03
C ALA A 502 -0.74 -11.70 3.46
N GLU A 503 -1.57 -11.26 2.52
CA GLU A 503 -2.90 -10.74 2.82
C GLU A 503 -3.92 -11.87 3.07
N SER A 504 -3.72 -13.04 2.44
CA SER A 504 -4.60 -14.22 2.57
C SER A 504 -4.33 -15.02 3.85
N ASP A 505 -3.07 -15.23 4.18
CA ASP A 505 -2.66 -15.87 5.42
C ASP A 505 -2.21 -14.77 6.38
N ALA A 506 -2.76 -14.68 7.59
CA ALA A 506 -2.39 -13.69 8.61
C ALA A 506 -0.94 -13.90 9.14
N VAL A 507 0.03 -13.76 8.23
CA VAL A 507 1.44 -14.05 8.38
C VAL A 507 2.13 -12.79 8.86
N SER A 508 2.88 -12.90 9.96
CA SER A 508 3.54 -11.76 10.59
C SER A 508 4.60 -11.18 9.64
N GLN A 509 4.83 -9.86 9.62
CA GLN A 509 5.88 -9.20 8.80
C GLN A 509 7.28 -9.85 8.92
N LEU A 510 7.55 -10.52 10.04
CA LEU A 510 8.77 -11.30 10.30
C LEU A 510 8.87 -12.59 9.46
N GLN A 511 7.75 -13.26 9.20
CA GLN A 511 7.69 -14.44 8.32
C GLN A 511 7.72 -14.03 6.84
N LEU A 512 7.22 -12.83 6.49
CA LEU A 512 7.35 -12.27 5.15
C LEU A 512 8.82 -12.02 4.77
N GLY A 513 9.62 -11.51 5.71
CA GLY A 513 11.07 -11.38 5.53
C GLY A 513 11.81 -12.72 5.42
N GLN A 514 11.26 -13.80 6.01
CA GLN A 514 11.78 -15.16 5.88
C GLN A 514 11.34 -15.84 4.57
N LEU A 515 10.15 -15.55 4.06
CA LEU A 515 9.66 -16.00 2.75
C LEU A 515 10.33 -15.24 1.59
N ALA A 516 10.57 -13.93 1.75
CA ALA A 516 11.40 -13.14 0.83
C ALA A 516 12.88 -13.54 0.87
N SER A 517 13.32 -14.18 1.97
CA SER A 517 14.63 -14.83 2.08
C SER A 517 14.66 -16.23 1.45
N MET A 518 13.53 -16.80 1.01
CA MET A 518 13.56 -17.99 0.18
C MET A 518 13.94 -17.56 -1.23
N GLU A 519 15.07 -18.07 -1.72
CA GLU A 519 15.62 -17.91 -3.07
C GLU A 519 14.72 -18.56 -4.15
N SER A 520 13.40 -18.58 -3.98
CA SER A 520 12.50 -19.25 -4.91
C SER A 520 11.98 -18.30 -5.96
N SER A 521 12.45 -18.40 -7.21
CA SER A 521 11.96 -17.54 -8.28
C SER A 521 10.55 -17.92 -8.76
N VAL A 522 9.90 -16.99 -9.47
CA VAL A 522 8.57 -17.23 -10.06
C VAL A 522 8.53 -18.42 -11.03
N PHE A 523 9.66 -18.83 -11.61
CA PHE A 523 9.73 -19.94 -12.57
C PHE A 523 10.30 -21.23 -11.99
N ASP A 524 10.65 -21.28 -10.70
CA ASP A 524 11.38 -22.41 -10.11
C ASP A 524 10.68 -23.75 -10.26
N GLU A 525 9.35 -23.79 -10.11
CA GLU A 525 8.60 -25.03 -10.31
C GLU A 525 8.75 -25.54 -11.75
N MET A 526 8.62 -24.65 -12.74
CA MET A 526 8.76 -24.98 -14.16
C MET A 526 10.19 -25.40 -14.50
N ILE A 527 11.18 -24.66 -13.99
CA ILE A 527 12.61 -24.98 -14.15
C ILE A 527 12.90 -26.36 -13.56
N ASN A 528 12.45 -26.64 -12.34
CA ASN A 528 12.61 -27.95 -11.70
C ASN A 528 11.98 -29.10 -12.50
N LEU A 529 10.81 -28.88 -13.09
CA LEU A 529 10.15 -29.89 -13.93
C LEU A 529 10.90 -30.14 -15.25
N LEU A 530 11.44 -29.09 -15.87
CA LEU A 530 12.29 -29.19 -17.06
C LEU A 530 13.63 -29.89 -16.74
N GLU A 531 14.26 -29.55 -15.61
CA GLU A 531 15.50 -30.18 -15.14
C GLU A 531 15.32 -31.66 -14.83
N ARG A 532 14.20 -32.05 -14.22
CA ARG A 532 13.85 -33.47 -14.04
C ARG A 532 13.72 -34.19 -15.38
N LEU A 533 13.02 -33.59 -16.35
CA LEU A 533 12.89 -34.16 -17.70
C LEU A 533 14.27 -34.31 -18.36
N LYS A 534 15.14 -33.29 -18.25
CA LYS A 534 16.52 -33.34 -18.74
C LYS A 534 17.31 -34.48 -18.10
N HIS A 535 17.22 -34.63 -16.79
CA HIS A 535 17.92 -35.68 -16.06
C HIS A 535 17.45 -37.08 -16.46
N ASP A 536 16.14 -37.28 -16.61
CA ASP A 536 15.55 -38.53 -17.08
C ASP A 536 16.02 -38.88 -18.49
N MET A 537 16.08 -37.89 -19.38
CA MET A 537 16.55 -38.07 -20.76
C MET A 537 18.05 -38.43 -20.82
N LEU A 538 18.88 -37.69 -20.10
CA LEU A 538 20.32 -37.96 -20.00
C LEU A 538 20.60 -39.36 -19.44
N SER A 539 19.89 -39.76 -18.39
CA SER A 539 20.04 -41.08 -17.79
C SER A 539 19.75 -42.21 -18.79
N ARG A 540 18.76 -42.02 -19.68
CA ARG A 540 18.45 -42.99 -20.75
C ARG A 540 19.52 -43.03 -21.83
N GLN A 541 20.03 -41.87 -22.27
CA GLN A 541 21.14 -41.82 -23.22
C GLN A 541 22.39 -42.51 -22.65
N VAL A 542 22.76 -42.19 -21.41
CA VAL A 542 23.88 -42.83 -20.72
C VAL A 542 23.69 -44.35 -20.69
N TYR A 543 22.52 -44.84 -20.28
CA TYR A 543 22.23 -46.27 -20.28
C TYR A 543 22.37 -46.91 -21.67
N HIS A 544 21.86 -46.28 -22.73
CA HIS A 544 21.96 -46.77 -24.10
C HIS A 544 23.41 -46.81 -24.60
N VAL A 545 24.18 -45.74 -24.38
CA VAL A 545 25.61 -45.68 -24.74
C VAL A 545 26.39 -46.78 -24.01
N PHE A 546 26.19 -46.92 -22.69
CA PHE A 546 26.86 -47.97 -21.92
C PHE A 546 26.49 -49.37 -22.43
N LYS A 547 25.23 -49.59 -22.80
CA LYS A 547 24.79 -50.87 -23.37
C LYS A 547 25.46 -51.14 -24.72
N GLU A 548 25.48 -50.19 -25.64
CA GLU A 548 26.14 -50.32 -26.94
C GLU A 548 27.63 -50.56 -26.82
N VAL A 549 28.32 -49.78 -25.98
CA VAL A 549 29.76 -49.97 -25.71
C VAL A 549 30.02 -51.33 -25.08
N THR A 550 29.18 -51.78 -24.15
CA THR A 550 29.32 -53.10 -23.51
C THR A 550 29.11 -54.24 -24.52
N ASP A 551 28.12 -54.11 -25.40
CA ASP A 551 27.83 -55.10 -26.45
C ASP A 551 28.96 -55.15 -27.49
N ALA A 552 29.48 -53.99 -27.91
CA ALA A 552 30.65 -53.91 -28.80
C ALA A 552 31.91 -54.49 -28.14
N ALA A 553 32.13 -54.25 -26.85
CA ALA A 553 33.27 -54.77 -26.09
C ALA A 553 33.22 -56.30 -25.90
N LYS A 554 32.06 -56.95 -26.00
CA LYS A 554 31.95 -58.42 -25.96
C LYS A 554 32.68 -59.10 -27.11
N LEU A 555 32.77 -58.46 -28.29
CA LEU A 555 33.53 -58.97 -29.43
C LEU A 555 35.03 -58.98 -29.11
N TYR A 556 35.54 -57.89 -28.54
CA TYR A 556 36.93 -57.79 -28.08
C TYR A 556 37.28 -58.76 -26.94
N LYS A 557 36.31 -59.09 -26.07
CA LYS A 557 36.50 -60.10 -25.00
C LYS A 557 36.55 -61.55 -25.50
N LYS A 558 36.05 -61.85 -26.71
CA LYS A 558 36.07 -63.20 -27.29
C LYS A 558 37.34 -63.50 -28.11
N GLU A 559 38.14 -62.49 -28.44
CA GLU A 559 39.40 -62.62 -29.19
C GLU A 559 40.65 -62.75 -28.30
N ARG A 560 40.46 -62.90 -26.98
CA ARG A 560 41.48 -63.36 -26.02
C ARG A 560 41.07 -64.72 -25.49
#